data_AF-A0A0D0HGK8-F1
#
_entry.id   AF-A0A0D0HGK8-F1
#
_cell.length_a   1.000
_cell.length_b   1.000
_cell.length_c   1.000
_cell.angle_alpha   90.00
_cell.angle_beta   90.00
_cell.angle_gamma   90.00
#
_symmetry.space_group_name_H-M   'P 1'
#
loop_
_entity.id
_entity.type
_entity.pdbx_description
1 polymer ?
#
loop_
_entity_poly.entity_id
_entity_poly.type
_entity_poly.pdbx_seq_one_letter_code
_entity_poly.pdbx_strand_id
1 'polypeptide(L)'
;MSDTPRPPAFEVHHDLKSAPDVDAHHLARVSISGAEEALAKITAMLKRCDGEPDVNALQWHLRSFFWELCGAWDLFQQWVNTAFRLGYAEDKVAMTVIRQAKSNVTGWDEVKAILVAAFDSEWHFEVLAYRNSAHRSYFRMMEIHLQEKGVRWINLPAARQGQSNHFEGMVPQLTEYVRQTLAVGQQIADLKARMRT
;
A
#
# COMPACT_ATOMS: atom_id res chain seq x y z
N MET A 1 33.03 -28.06 -11.46
CA MET A 1 32.53 -26.67 -11.60
C MET A 1 31.40 -26.73 -12.61
N SER A 2 30.18 -26.46 -12.16
CA SER A 2 28.95 -26.57 -12.96
C SER A 2 28.65 -25.21 -13.54
N ASP A 3 28.85 -25.03 -14.85
CA ASP A 3 28.40 -23.86 -15.60
C ASP A 3 26.88 -23.90 -15.76
N THR A 4 26.18 -23.23 -14.85
CA THR A 4 24.74 -23.01 -14.99
C THR A 4 24.52 -21.95 -16.08
N PRO A 5 23.74 -22.21 -17.15
CA PRO A 5 23.47 -21.23 -18.19
C PRO A 5 22.78 -20.00 -17.59
N ARG A 6 23.23 -18.79 -17.96
CA ARG A 6 22.47 -17.57 -17.67
C ARG A 6 21.09 -17.68 -18.33
N PRO A 7 19.99 -17.34 -17.64
CA PRO A 7 18.70 -17.24 -18.30
C PRO A 7 18.77 -16.20 -19.42
N PRO A 8 18.04 -16.39 -20.53
CA PRO A 8 18.00 -15.42 -21.61
C PRO A 8 17.52 -14.07 -21.07
N ALA A 9 18.12 -12.99 -21.57
CA ALA A 9 17.63 -11.65 -21.30
C ALA A 9 16.17 -11.58 -21.74
N PHE A 10 15.27 -11.23 -20.82
CA PHE A 10 13.87 -11.00 -21.16
C PHE A 10 13.80 -9.87 -22.20
N GLU A 11 13.45 -10.22 -23.43
CA GLU A 11 13.08 -9.22 -24.44
C GLU A 11 11.75 -8.60 -24.00
N VAL A 12 11.83 -7.40 -23.44
CA VAL A 12 10.66 -6.58 -23.13
C VAL A 12 9.85 -6.39 -24.42
N HIS A 13 8.60 -6.85 -24.40
CA HIS A 13 7.64 -6.79 -25.52
C HIS A 13 7.64 -5.38 -26.14
N HIS A 14 7.71 -5.30 -27.47
CA HIS A 14 7.86 -4.04 -28.21
C HIS A 14 6.79 -2.99 -27.85
N ASP A 15 5.58 -3.43 -27.49
CA ASP A 15 4.47 -2.55 -27.15
C ASP A 15 4.63 -1.85 -25.79
N LEU A 16 5.39 -2.45 -24.87
CA LEU A 16 5.76 -1.83 -23.58
C LEU A 16 6.84 -0.76 -23.75
N LYS A 17 7.64 -0.81 -24.82
CA LYS A 17 8.63 0.24 -25.15
C LYS A 17 7.98 1.50 -25.72
N SER A 18 6.75 1.39 -26.24
CA SER A 18 5.98 2.48 -26.84
C SER A 18 4.91 3.07 -25.93
N ALA A 19 4.67 2.49 -24.75
CA ALA A 19 3.86 3.16 -23.74
C ALA A 19 4.57 4.47 -23.36
N PRO A 20 3.84 5.61 -23.24
CA PRO A 20 4.43 6.80 -22.65
C PRO A 20 5.08 6.39 -21.33
N ASP A 21 6.23 6.98 -21.00
CA ASP A 21 6.92 6.75 -19.72
C ASP A 21 5.96 7.22 -18.60
N VAL A 22 5.04 6.32 -18.20
CA VAL A 22 3.98 6.67 -17.27
C VAL A 22 4.65 6.70 -15.91
N ASP A 23 4.89 7.92 -15.46
CA ASP A 23 5.41 8.23 -14.16
C ASP A 23 4.68 7.42 -13.08
N ALA A 24 5.37 6.44 -12.48
CA ALA A 24 4.77 5.55 -11.48
C ALA A 24 4.21 6.33 -10.27
N HIS A 25 4.72 7.54 -10.00
CA HIS A 25 4.12 8.45 -9.03
C HIS A 25 2.72 8.94 -9.43
N HIS A 26 2.49 9.22 -10.72
CA HIS A 26 1.17 9.52 -11.25
C HIS A 26 0.22 8.32 -11.15
N LEU A 27 0.70 7.11 -11.47
CA LEU A 27 -0.07 5.88 -11.30
C LEU A 27 -0.43 5.63 -9.83
N ALA A 28 0.46 5.96 -8.90
CA ALA A 28 0.16 5.84 -7.47
C ALA A 28 -1.05 6.70 -7.10
N ARG A 29 -1.20 7.90 -7.68
CA ARG A 29 -2.39 8.75 -7.47
C ARG A 29 -3.66 8.10 -8.02
N VAL A 30 -3.59 7.46 -9.18
CA VAL A 30 -4.73 6.71 -9.76
C VAL A 30 -5.19 5.60 -8.81
N SER A 31 -4.24 4.84 -8.24
CA SER A 31 -4.57 3.79 -7.28
C SER A 31 -5.19 4.37 -5.99
N ILE A 32 -4.66 5.49 -5.46
CA ILE A 32 -5.28 6.18 -4.32
C ILE A 32 -6.72 6.61 -4.63
N SER A 33 -6.99 7.08 -5.85
CA SER A 33 -8.36 7.40 -6.28
C SER A 33 -9.28 6.18 -6.35
N GLY A 34 -8.75 5.00 -6.70
CA GLY A 34 -9.47 3.73 -6.55
C GLY A 34 -9.84 3.43 -5.08
N ALA A 35 -8.94 3.72 -4.14
CA ALA A 35 -9.21 3.58 -2.71
C ALA A 35 -10.29 4.59 -2.24
N GLU A 36 -10.24 5.84 -2.70
CA GLU A 36 -11.27 6.86 -2.42
C GLU A 36 -12.66 6.40 -2.92
N GLU A 37 -12.74 5.81 -4.12
CA GLU A 37 -13.99 5.26 -4.67
C GLU A 37 -14.51 4.08 -3.85
N ALA A 38 -13.63 3.16 -3.46
CA ALA A 38 -14.01 2.03 -2.59
C ALA A 38 -14.53 2.52 -1.23
N LEU A 39 -13.89 3.53 -0.64
CA LEU A 39 -14.33 4.16 0.61
C LEU A 39 -15.71 4.83 0.47
N ALA A 40 -15.98 5.50 -0.65
CA ALA A 40 -17.29 6.09 -0.91
C ALA A 40 -18.39 5.01 -0.94
N LYS A 41 -18.13 3.85 -1.58
CA LYS A 41 -19.05 2.71 -1.60
C LYS A 41 -19.27 2.11 -0.23
N ILE A 42 -18.20 1.89 0.56
CA ILE A 42 -18.27 1.43 1.95
C ILE A 42 -19.14 2.38 2.78
N THR A 43 -18.87 3.68 2.69
CA THR A 43 -19.61 4.71 3.42
C THR A 43 -21.09 4.71 3.05
N ALA A 44 -21.41 4.59 1.76
CA ALA A 44 -22.78 4.52 1.29
C ALA A 44 -23.50 3.26 1.80
N MET A 45 -22.82 2.12 1.85
CA MET A 45 -23.39 0.87 2.38
C MET A 45 -23.68 0.96 3.88
N LEU A 46 -22.74 1.50 4.66
CA LEU A 46 -22.89 1.64 6.12
C LEU A 46 -23.93 2.69 6.53
N LYS A 47 -24.25 3.65 5.65
CA LYS A 47 -25.30 4.66 5.86
C LYS A 47 -26.72 4.16 5.56
N ARG A 48 -26.90 3.02 4.89
CA ARG A 48 -28.24 2.48 4.62
C ARG A 48 -28.87 2.06 5.95
N CYS A 49 -29.86 2.82 6.41
CA CYS A 49 -30.58 2.59 7.66
C CYS A 49 -31.60 1.43 7.59
N ASP A 50 -31.86 0.91 6.38
CA ASP A 50 -32.95 -0.03 6.12
C ASP A 50 -32.39 -1.44 5.90
N GLY A 51 -32.00 -2.11 6.99
CA GLY A 51 -31.54 -3.51 6.99
C GLY A 51 -30.04 -3.69 7.25
N GLU A 52 -29.63 -4.93 7.55
CA GLU A 52 -28.21 -5.26 7.71
C GLU A 52 -27.47 -5.07 6.37
N PRO A 53 -26.28 -4.43 6.35
CA PRO A 53 -25.51 -4.25 5.13
C PRO A 53 -25.15 -5.60 4.52
N ASP A 54 -25.17 -5.71 3.19
CA ASP A 54 -24.65 -6.88 2.48
C ASP A 54 -23.18 -7.07 2.83
N VAL A 55 -22.96 -8.02 3.73
CA VAL A 55 -21.66 -8.36 4.30
C VAL A 55 -20.65 -8.73 3.23
N ASN A 56 -21.07 -9.49 2.23
CA ASN A 56 -20.18 -9.94 1.16
C ASN A 56 -19.76 -8.73 0.33
N ALA A 57 -20.72 -7.90 -0.10
CA ALA A 57 -20.40 -6.69 -0.84
C ALA A 57 -19.50 -5.73 -0.04
N LEU A 58 -19.70 -5.61 1.27
CA LEU A 58 -18.86 -4.78 2.15
C LEU A 58 -17.42 -5.32 2.18
N GLN A 59 -17.25 -6.64 2.34
CA GLN A 59 -15.94 -7.29 2.31
C GLN A 59 -15.23 -7.13 0.97
N TRP A 60 -15.95 -7.20 -0.15
CA TRP A 60 -15.39 -6.95 -1.48
C TRP A 60 -14.84 -5.53 -1.58
N HIS A 61 -15.60 -4.52 -1.14
CA HIS A 61 -15.13 -3.14 -1.18
C HIS A 61 -13.98 -2.86 -0.21
N LEU A 62 -13.97 -3.46 0.99
CA LEU A 62 -12.84 -3.38 1.91
C LEU A 62 -11.58 -3.99 1.29
N ARG A 63 -11.70 -5.15 0.64
CA ARG A 63 -10.57 -5.78 -0.06
C ARG A 63 -10.03 -4.88 -1.17
N SER A 64 -10.91 -4.34 -2.03
CA SER A 64 -10.53 -3.39 -3.06
C SER A 64 -9.82 -2.17 -2.47
N PHE A 65 -10.38 -1.58 -1.41
CA PHE A 65 -9.78 -0.44 -0.71
C PHE A 65 -8.32 -0.70 -0.29
N PHE A 66 -8.06 -1.79 0.43
CA PHE A 66 -6.70 -2.09 0.89
C PHE A 66 -5.75 -2.51 -0.24
N TRP A 67 -6.26 -3.16 -1.28
CA TRP A 67 -5.48 -3.49 -2.48
C TRP A 67 -5.00 -2.25 -3.21
N GLU A 68 -5.86 -1.24 -3.36
CA GLU A 68 -5.50 0.02 -3.97
C GLU A 68 -4.45 0.78 -3.13
N LEU A 69 -4.60 0.84 -1.80
CA LEU A 69 -3.55 1.46 -0.97
C LEU A 69 -2.20 0.73 -1.06
N CYS A 70 -2.20 -0.60 -1.12
CA CYS A 70 -0.97 -1.37 -1.35
C CYS A 70 -0.40 -1.16 -2.76
N GLY A 71 -1.27 -1.07 -3.78
CA GLY A 71 -0.87 -0.78 -5.16
C GLY A 71 -0.20 0.58 -5.29
N ALA A 72 -0.75 1.62 -4.64
CA ALA A 72 -0.11 2.92 -4.54
C ALA A 72 1.29 2.84 -3.91
N TRP A 73 1.45 2.03 -2.87
CA TRP A 73 2.75 1.83 -2.21
C TRP A 73 3.77 1.11 -3.10
N ASP A 74 3.36 0.06 -3.81
CA ASP A 74 4.20 -0.63 -4.79
C ASP A 74 4.66 0.34 -5.89
N LEU A 75 3.77 1.22 -6.34
CA LEU A 75 4.07 2.25 -7.35
C LEU A 75 5.02 3.34 -6.83
N PHE A 76 4.93 3.73 -5.56
CA PHE A 76 5.96 4.62 -4.96
C PHE A 76 7.34 3.96 -4.97
N GLN A 77 7.42 2.67 -4.65
CA GLN A 77 8.68 1.93 -4.69
C GLN A 77 9.25 1.84 -6.11
N GLN A 78 8.40 1.55 -7.11
CA GLN A 78 8.81 1.55 -8.52
C GLN A 78 9.29 2.92 -8.98
N TRP A 79 8.57 3.99 -8.64
CA TRP A 79 8.99 5.34 -8.96
C TRP A 79 10.38 5.63 -8.41
N VAL A 80 10.63 5.26 -7.16
CA VAL A 80 11.95 5.42 -6.53
C VAL A 80 13.03 4.62 -7.23
N ASN A 81 12.75 3.36 -7.56
CA ASN A 81 13.69 2.49 -8.27
C ASN A 81 14.15 3.13 -9.60
N THR A 82 13.22 3.72 -10.35
CA THR A 82 13.49 4.41 -11.61
C THR A 82 14.17 5.77 -11.40
N ALA A 83 13.59 6.65 -10.57
CA ALA A 83 14.04 8.03 -10.38
C ALA A 83 15.47 8.12 -9.81
N PHE A 84 15.82 7.20 -8.90
CA PHE A 84 17.13 7.16 -8.25
C PHE A 84 18.07 6.11 -8.85
N ARG A 85 17.67 5.50 -9.98
CA ARG A 85 18.46 4.54 -10.77
C ARG A 85 19.00 3.39 -9.93
N LEU A 86 18.14 2.82 -9.09
CA LEU A 86 18.55 1.76 -8.17
C LEU A 86 18.82 0.42 -8.88
N GLY A 87 18.21 0.21 -10.06
CA GLY A 87 18.53 -0.90 -10.96
C GLY A 87 17.96 -2.25 -10.54
N TYR A 88 16.97 -2.28 -9.66
CA TYR A 88 16.29 -3.52 -9.28
C TYR A 88 15.22 -3.89 -10.31
N ALA A 89 15.03 -5.19 -10.55
CA ALA A 89 13.91 -5.68 -11.34
C ALA A 89 12.58 -5.34 -10.67
N GLU A 90 11.53 -5.07 -11.45
CA GLU A 90 10.24 -4.59 -10.95
C GLU A 90 9.66 -5.51 -9.85
N ASP A 91 9.72 -6.84 -10.05
CA ASP A 91 9.22 -7.83 -9.09
C ASP A 91 10.11 -8.00 -7.84
N LYS A 92 11.27 -7.33 -7.79
CA LYS A 92 12.21 -7.34 -6.67
C LYS A 92 12.27 -6.02 -5.91
N VAL A 93 11.54 -5.00 -6.34
CA VAL A 93 11.51 -3.72 -5.62
C VAL A 93 10.65 -3.89 -4.36
N ALA A 94 11.32 -4.07 -3.23
CA ALA A 94 10.70 -4.18 -1.92
C ALA A 94 11.34 -3.20 -0.94
N MET A 95 10.61 -2.84 0.12
CA MET A 95 11.12 -1.91 1.13
C MET A 95 12.38 -2.39 1.85
N THR A 96 12.58 -3.70 1.99
CA THR A 96 13.82 -4.28 2.53
C THR A 96 15.03 -3.93 1.65
N VAL A 97 14.83 -3.93 0.33
CA VAL A 97 15.85 -3.55 -0.66
C VAL A 97 16.08 -2.04 -0.65
N ILE A 98 15.01 -1.23 -0.66
CA ILE A 98 15.09 0.24 -0.60
C ILE A 98 15.82 0.72 0.66
N ARG A 99 15.58 0.09 1.82
CA ARG A 99 16.29 0.39 3.08
C ARG A 99 17.81 0.23 2.96
N GLN A 100 18.27 -0.75 2.20
CA GLN A 100 19.69 -1.06 2.03
C GLN A 100 20.31 -0.34 0.83
N ALA A 101 19.48 0.09 -0.11
CA ALA A 101 19.93 0.77 -1.32
C ALA A 101 20.70 2.06 -1.00
N LYS A 102 21.66 2.34 -1.88
CA LYS A 102 22.44 3.58 -1.91
C LYS A 102 22.31 4.17 -3.31
N SER A 103 22.09 5.46 -3.38
CA SER A 103 22.13 6.21 -4.62
C SER A 103 22.85 7.53 -4.38
N ASN A 104 23.63 7.97 -5.35
CA ASN A 104 24.30 9.27 -5.34
C ASN A 104 23.44 10.36 -6.02
N VAL A 105 22.22 10.01 -6.43
CA VAL A 105 21.28 10.97 -7.02
C VAL A 105 20.74 11.88 -5.91
N THR A 106 20.84 13.19 -6.11
CA THR A 106 20.35 14.22 -5.18
C THR A 106 18.92 13.96 -4.73
N GLY A 107 18.64 14.14 -3.44
CA GLY A 107 17.32 13.91 -2.86
C GLY A 107 17.02 12.45 -2.48
N TRP A 108 17.94 11.51 -2.79
CA TRP A 108 17.77 10.09 -2.45
C TRP A 108 17.51 9.88 -0.96
N ASP A 109 18.36 10.44 -0.10
CA ASP A 109 18.26 10.23 1.35
C ASP A 109 16.96 10.81 1.93
N GLU A 110 16.47 11.93 1.39
CA GLU A 110 15.19 12.52 1.78
C GLU A 110 14.00 11.62 1.39
N VAL A 111 13.91 11.15 0.14
CA VAL A 111 12.84 10.21 -0.27
C VAL A 111 12.90 8.93 0.53
N LYS A 112 14.10 8.38 0.69
CA LYS A 112 14.31 7.15 1.45
C LYS A 112 13.80 7.32 2.88
N ALA A 113 14.09 8.44 3.53
CA ALA A 113 13.60 8.73 4.87
C ALA A 113 12.07 8.80 4.92
N ILE A 114 11.42 9.47 3.95
CA ILE A 114 9.96 9.53 3.84
C ILE A 114 9.36 8.12 3.74
N LEU A 115 9.86 7.29 2.81
CA LEU A 115 9.34 5.94 2.61
C LEU A 115 9.60 5.03 3.82
N VAL A 116 10.77 5.14 4.45
CA VAL A 116 11.10 4.35 5.64
C VAL A 116 10.21 4.72 6.81
N ALA A 117 10.00 6.01 7.06
CA ALA A 117 9.13 6.49 8.13
C ALA A 117 7.67 6.08 7.91
N ALA A 118 7.18 6.19 6.68
CA ALA A 118 5.84 5.72 6.33
C ALA A 118 5.71 4.20 6.48
N PHE A 119 6.69 3.42 6.02
CA PHE A 119 6.65 1.96 6.13
C PHE A 119 6.65 1.46 7.57
N ASP A 120 7.40 2.13 8.46
CA ASP A 120 7.50 1.79 9.88
C ASP A 120 6.34 2.35 10.73
N SER A 121 5.39 3.05 10.11
CA SER A 121 4.23 3.60 10.79
C SER A 121 3.18 2.53 11.12
N GLU A 122 2.40 2.77 12.17
CA GLU A 122 1.31 1.87 12.58
C GLU A 122 0.23 1.77 11.50
N TRP A 123 -0.13 2.89 10.85
CA TRP A 123 -1.16 2.89 9.81
C TRP A 123 -0.77 2.03 8.60
N HIS A 124 0.50 2.06 8.19
CA HIS A 124 0.95 1.28 7.04
C HIS A 124 1.01 -0.20 7.37
N PHE A 125 1.47 -0.54 8.59
CA PHE A 125 1.41 -1.90 9.09
C PHE A 125 -0.03 -2.46 9.07
N GLU A 126 -1.00 -1.67 9.51
CA GLU A 126 -2.42 -2.05 9.48
C GLU A 126 -2.91 -2.30 8.05
N VAL A 127 -2.61 -1.40 7.10
CA VAL A 127 -2.97 -1.58 5.67
C VAL A 127 -2.42 -2.90 5.11
N LEU A 128 -1.16 -3.24 5.40
CA LEU A 128 -0.55 -4.51 4.98
C LEU A 128 -1.21 -5.73 5.65
N ALA A 129 -1.53 -5.64 6.94
CA ALA A 129 -2.17 -6.72 7.67
C ALA A 129 -3.58 -7.02 7.12
N TYR A 130 -4.33 -5.98 6.76
CA TYR A 130 -5.66 -6.11 6.17
C TYR A 130 -5.64 -6.69 4.76
N ARG A 131 -4.68 -6.30 3.89
CA ARG A 131 -4.52 -6.93 2.55
C ARG A 131 -4.46 -8.46 2.64
N ASN A 132 -3.72 -8.98 3.62
CA ASN A 132 -3.49 -10.42 3.79
C ASN A 132 -4.64 -11.13 4.54
N SER A 133 -5.49 -10.37 5.23
CA SER A 133 -6.53 -10.90 6.12
C SER A 133 -7.93 -10.40 5.79
N ALA A 134 -8.16 -9.79 4.62
CA ALA A 134 -9.42 -9.13 4.24
C ALA A 134 -10.67 -10.03 4.39
N HIS A 135 -10.50 -11.35 4.23
CA HIS A 135 -11.56 -12.37 4.39
C HIS A 135 -11.81 -12.79 5.85
N ARG A 136 -10.92 -12.43 6.77
CA ARG A 136 -11.02 -12.72 8.21
C ARG A 136 -11.49 -11.51 9.01
N SER A 137 -11.35 -10.30 8.46
CA SER A 137 -11.53 -9.05 9.17
C SER A 137 -12.99 -8.59 9.33
N TYR A 138 -13.54 -8.87 10.51
CA TYR A 138 -14.50 -8.02 11.22
C TYR A 138 -13.88 -7.65 12.58
N PHE A 139 -13.00 -6.67 12.66
CA PHE A 139 -12.25 -6.39 13.89
C PHE A 139 -12.34 -4.91 14.23
N ARG A 140 -12.90 -4.51 15.38
CA ARG A 140 -12.22 -4.52 16.70
C ARG A 140 -10.82 -5.12 16.62
N MET A 141 -9.86 -4.34 16.12
CA MET A 141 -8.43 -4.59 16.35
C MET A 141 -8.20 -4.57 17.86
N MET A 142 -8.38 -5.71 18.52
CA MET A 142 -7.79 -5.89 19.82
C MET A 142 -6.31 -6.10 19.56
N GLU A 143 -5.52 -5.08 19.86
CA GLU A 143 -4.09 -5.20 20.02
C GLU A 143 -3.83 -6.22 21.15
N ILE A 144 -3.72 -7.50 20.80
CA ILE A 144 -3.30 -8.53 21.74
C ILE A 144 -1.78 -8.50 21.71
N HIS A 145 -1.18 -7.81 22.69
CA HIS A 145 0.25 -7.85 22.96
C HIS A 145 0.66 -9.26 23.37
N LEU A 146 0.96 -10.13 22.40
CA LEU A 146 1.69 -11.36 22.69
C LEU A 146 3.17 -11.01 22.75
N GLN A 147 3.67 -10.79 23.97
CA GLN A 147 5.10 -10.80 24.25
C GLN A 147 5.64 -12.22 24.06
N GLU A 148 5.92 -12.60 22.82
CA GLU A 148 6.89 -13.66 22.56
C GLU A 148 7.95 -13.10 21.61
N LYS A 149 9.18 -12.98 22.13
CA LYS A 149 10.38 -12.57 21.38
C LYS A 149 10.40 -11.12 20.85
N GLY A 150 9.68 -10.20 21.47
CA GLY A 150 9.79 -8.76 21.17
C GLY A 150 9.27 -8.34 19.80
N VAL A 151 8.52 -9.21 19.11
CA VAL A 151 7.88 -8.91 17.83
C VAL A 151 6.41 -8.59 18.08
N ARG A 152 5.96 -7.40 17.68
CA ARG A 152 4.53 -7.04 17.74
C ARG A 152 3.77 -7.89 16.71
N TRP A 153 2.83 -8.70 17.18
CA TRP A 153 1.92 -9.49 16.33
C TRP A 153 0.48 -9.14 16.68
N ILE A 154 -0.30 -8.72 15.69
CA ILE A 154 -1.75 -8.57 15.83
C ILE A 154 -2.41 -9.86 15.35
N ASN A 155 -3.10 -10.54 16.25
CA ASN A 155 -3.97 -11.66 15.90
C ASN A 155 -5.35 -11.12 15.52
N LEU A 156 -5.86 -11.52 14.34
CA LEU A 156 -7.17 -11.13 13.80
C LEU A 156 -8.11 -12.35 13.88
N PRO A 157 -8.82 -12.58 15.00
CA PRO A 157 -9.52 -13.84 15.26
C PRO A 157 -10.86 -13.94 14.51
N ALA A 158 -10.97 -14.79 13.48
CA ALA A 158 -12.16 -14.95 12.61
C ALA A 158 -13.52 -14.47 13.18
N ALA A 159 -14.20 -13.61 12.41
CA ALA A 159 -15.51 -13.06 12.72
C ALA A 159 -16.52 -14.14 13.15
N ARG A 160 -17.03 -14.09 14.38
CA ARG A 160 -18.18 -14.91 14.83
C ARG A 160 -19.47 -14.11 14.67
N GLN A 161 -20.57 -14.79 14.36
CA GLN A 161 -21.92 -14.21 14.36
C GLN A 161 -22.15 -13.41 15.66
N GLY A 162 -22.57 -12.16 15.52
CA GLY A 162 -22.78 -11.22 16.65
C GLY A 162 -21.93 -9.94 16.61
N GLN A 163 -21.08 -9.73 15.60
CA GLN A 163 -20.30 -8.49 15.42
C GLN A 163 -21.03 -7.36 14.66
N SER A 164 -22.35 -7.42 14.55
CA SER A 164 -23.17 -6.43 13.85
C SER A 164 -23.20 -5.03 14.51
N ASN A 165 -22.58 -4.85 15.68
CA ASN A 165 -22.76 -3.64 16.49
C ASN A 165 -21.61 -2.62 16.49
N HIS A 166 -20.51 -2.79 15.76
CA HIS A 166 -19.42 -1.78 15.76
C HIS A 166 -18.82 -1.50 14.37
N PHE A 167 -19.61 -0.90 13.47
CA PHE A 167 -19.09 -0.18 12.30
C PHE A 167 -18.69 1.27 12.62
N GLU A 168 -19.03 1.73 13.83
CA GLU A 168 -18.66 3.03 14.35
C GLU A 168 -17.13 3.16 14.41
N GLY A 169 -16.58 4.18 13.75
CA GLY A 169 -15.13 4.41 13.64
C GLY A 169 -14.45 3.81 12.41
N MET A 170 -15.11 2.91 11.65
CA MET A 170 -14.52 2.33 10.44
C MET A 170 -14.26 3.39 9.36
N VAL A 171 -15.28 4.18 9.01
CA VAL A 171 -15.14 5.21 7.96
C VAL A 171 -14.06 6.23 8.33
N PRO A 172 -14.04 6.83 9.55
CA PRO A 172 -12.94 7.70 9.97
C PRO A 172 -11.54 7.07 9.84
N GLN A 173 -11.39 5.80 10.22
CA GLN A 173 -10.12 5.10 10.12
C GLN A 173 -9.68 4.86 8.67
N LEU A 174 -10.58 4.42 7.79
CA LEU A 174 -10.29 4.25 6.37
C LEU A 174 -9.96 5.60 5.70
N THR A 175 -10.68 6.67 6.06
CA THR A 175 -10.35 8.04 5.62
C THR A 175 -8.93 8.43 6.04
N GLU A 176 -8.53 8.10 7.27
CA GLU A 176 -7.19 8.39 7.76
C GLU A 176 -6.11 7.65 6.96
N TYR A 177 -6.32 6.37 6.60
CA TYR A 177 -5.36 5.64 5.76
C TYR A 177 -5.17 6.28 4.37
N VAL A 178 -6.26 6.73 3.73
CA VAL A 178 -6.19 7.47 2.46
C VAL A 178 -5.39 8.76 2.66
N ARG A 179 -5.70 9.53 3.71
CA ARG A 179 -5.04 10.80 4.02
C ARG A 179 -3.54 10.63 4.23
N GLN A 180 -3.12 9.60 4.97
CA GLN A 180 -1.71 9.31 5.22
C GLN A 180 -0.99 8.88 3.94
N THR A 181 -1.60 8.03 3.12
CA THR A 181 -1.05 7.62 1.82
C THR A 181 -0.89 8.82 0.87
N LEU A 182 -1.87 9.71 0.85
CA LEU A 182 -1.80 10.98 0.12
C LEU A 182 -0.66 11.87 0.60
N ALA A 183 -0.49 11.99 1.92
CA ALA A 183 0.57 12.80 2.50
C ALA A 183 1.97 12.29 2.08
N VAL A 184 2.17 10.97 1.99
CA VAL A 184 3.41 10.39 1.45
C VAL A 184 3.58 10.77 -0.02
N GLY A 185 2.54 10.57 -0.83
CA GLY A 185 2.57 10.92 -2.25
C GLY A 185 2.89 12.40 -2.50
N GLN A 186 2.35 13.30 -1.67
CA GLN A 186 2.62 14.73 -1.74
C GLN A 186 4.05 15.07 -1.35
N GLN A 187 4.58 14.52 -0.25
CA GLN A 187 5.97 14.72 0.15
C GLN A 187 6.96 14.30 -0.95
N ILE A 188 6.66 13.19 -1.63
CA ILE A 188 7.43 12.73 -2.79
C ILE A 188 7.33 13.72 -3.96
N ALA A 189 6.11 14.21 -4.25
CA ALA A 189 5.87 15.19 -5.32
C ALA A 189 6.62 16.50 -5.09
N ASP A 190 6.59 17.01 -3.86
CA ASP A 190 7.25 18.26 -3.46
C ASP A 190 8.76 18.15 -3.60
N LEU A 191 9.36 17.02 -3.18
CA LEU A 191 10.78 16.79 -3.40
C LEU A 191 11.09 16.70 -4.90
N LYS A 192 10.28 15.97 -5.68
CA LYS A 192 10.46 15.87 -7.13
C LYS A 192 10.44 17.25 -7.80
N ALA A 193 9.58 18.17 -7.35
CA ALA A 193 9.57 19.54 -7.83
C ALA A 193 10.87 20.28 -7.47
N ARG A 194 11.35 20.16 -6.23
CA ARG A 194 12.63 20.76 -5.76
C ARG A 194 13.86 20.21 -6.51
N MET A 195 13.83 18.96 -6.95
CA MET A 195 14.93 18.36 -7.71
C MET A 195 15.00 18.83 -9.17
N ARG A 196 13.93 19.45 -9.69
CA ARG A 196 13.87 19.97 -11.07
C ARG A 196 14.28 21.42 -11.19
N THR A 197 14.35 22.15 -10.07
CA THR A 197 14.79 23.54 -9.96
C THR A 197 16.26 23.61 -9.64
#